data_AF-A0A7J4ER11-F1
#
_entry.id   AF-A0A7J4ER11-F1
#
_cell.length_a   1.000
_cell.length_b   1.000
_cell.length_c   1.000
_cell.angle_alpha   90.00
_cell.angle_beta   90.00
_cell.angle_gamma   90.00
#
_symmetry.space_group_name_H-M   'P 1'
#
loop_
_entity.id
_entity.type
_entity.pdbx_description
1 polymer ?
#
loop_
_entity_poly.entity_id
_entity_poly.type
_entity_poly.pdbx_seq_one_letter_code
_entity_poly.pdbx_strand_id
1 'polypeptide(L)'
;MEEAEMLETYMERLSSIQDGEKYKQCLQCGTCGGSCPYGIVTKFTPRKMILAIRANIIDELLESGAQWLCTSCYSCSFRCPSKIPITDGIIPAARELSLLEGNPPEELARALFNTHKWGNPFKESPKKRDSWTKELDFEVKLLKNSPADILFIPECFGAYHRRCREVTKAMAGIFHRLGVDFAILGKDERCIGDSNRLSGEFGLFEELVEKNIKAMTANSFSRIVTIDAHAFHSLKNEYPKFGFSKPVMHHVEFLAENLEILRELFRELDYRVTYHDSCYVGRRNGIYDAPREVIKAIPGVELIEMKRIRENALCCGGGGGGVWLDSFIKEFMKERPAEERVREAASTGADILVTACILDIPMFEDALKMTALEGQIVVKDISELVFEAIR
;
A
#
# COMPACT_ATOMS: atom_id res chain seq x y z
N MET A 1 -31.52 -0.43 0.77
CA MET A 1 -32.03 -0.21 2.14
C MET A 1 -32.90 1.04 2.16
N GLU A 2 -33.78 1.22 3.15
CA GLU A 2 -34.45 2.52 3.35
C GLU A 2 -33.43 3.57 3.84
N GLU A 3 -33.65 4.86 3.56
CA GLU A 3 -32.68 5.93 3.88
C GLU A 3 -32.32 5.98 5.38
N ALA A 4 -33.31 5.79 6.25
CA ALA A 4 -33.10 5.75 7.70
C ALA A 4 -32.21 4.57 8.15
N GLU A 5 -32.40 3.40 7.53
CA GLU A 5 -31.64 2.18 7.81
C GLU A 5 -30.18 2.31 7.34
N MET A 6 -29.96 2.95 6.18
CA MET A 6 -28.62 3.27 5.69
C MET A 6 -27.87 4.19 6.64
N LEU A 7 -28.53 5.24 7.12
CA LEU A 7 -27.94 6.20 8.05
C LEU A 7 -27.60 5.53 9.39
N GLU A 8 -28.49 4.70 9.93
CA GLU A 8 -28.24 3.95 11.15
C GLU A 8 -27.02 3.03 11.00
N THR A 9 -27.00 2.20 9.95
CA THR A 9 -25.89 1.29 9.65
C THR A 9 -24.56 2.06 9.48
N TYR A 10 -24.58 3.21 8.79
CA TYR A 10 -23.41 4.08 8.67
C TYR A 10 -22.86 4.51 10.03
N MET A 11 -23.75 5.01 10.88
CA MET A 11 -23.40 5.61 12.16
C MET A 11 -22.93 4.56 13.16
N GLU A 12 -23.53 3.36 13.15
CA GLU A 12 -23.05 2.21 13.92
C GLU A 12 -21.63 1.84 13.52
N ARG A 13 -21.37 1.70 12.21
CA ARG A 13 -20.02 1.41 11.72
C ARG A 13 -19.04 2.50 12.11
N LEU A 14 -19.36 3.78 11.87
CA LEU A 14 -18.46 4.88 12.18
C LEU A 14 -18.16 4.94 13.69
N SER A 15 -19.17 4.68 14.54
CA SER A 15 -19.01 4.64 16.00
C SER A 15 -18.13 3.47 16.47
N SER A 16 -18.09 2.37 15.74
CA SER A 16 -17.19 1.23 16.04
C SER A 16 -15.71 1.50 15.74
N ILE A 17 -15.43 2.53 14.94
CA ILE A 17 -14.07 2.88 14.54
C ILE A 17 -13.43 3.77 15.61
N GLN A 18 -12.18 3.49 15.93
CA GLN A 18 -11.40 4.31 16.86
C GLN A 18 -11.44 5.77 16.42
N ASP A 19 -11.79 6.66 17.35
CA ASP A 19 -11.96 8.10 17.12
C ASP A 19 -13.06 8.48 16.09
N GLY A 20 -13.94 7.55 15.71
CA GLY A 20 -14.97 7.77 14.69
C GLY A 20 -15.80 9.03 14.93
N GLU A 21 -16.23 9.24 16.17
CA GLU A 21 -17.02 10.39 16.64
C GLU A 21 -16.33 11.77 16.48
N LYS A 22 -15.02 11.82 16.21
CA LYS A 22 -14.30 13.09 15.99
C LYS A 22 -14.80 13.87 14.77
N TYR A 23 -15.58 13.27 13.87
CA TYR A 23 -16.24 14.01 12.79
C TYR A 23 -17.09 15.19 13.31
N LYS A 24 -17.66 15.07 14.52
CA LYS A 24 -18.43 16.13 15.20
C LYS A 24 -17.58 17.34 15.58
N GLN A 25 -16.27 17.15 15.75
CA GLN A 25 -15.29 18.19 16.12
C GLN A 25 -14.68 18.90 14.90
N CYS A 26 -15.23 18.68 13.70
CA CYS A 26 -14.72 19.27 12.48
C CYS A 26 -14.87 20.80 12.46
N LEU A 27 -13.73 21.48 12.28
CA LEU A 27 -13.64 22.94 12.14
C LEU A 27 -14.07 23.45 10.75
N GLN A 28 -14.31 22.56 9.79
CA GLN A 28 -14.64 22.92 8.40
C GLN A 28 -13.59 23.82 7.69
N CYS A 29 -12.34 23.83 8.17
CA CYS A 29 -11.26 24.70 7.66
C CYS A 29 -10.85 24.43 6.20
N GLY A 30 -11.16 23.27 5.65
CA GLY A 30 -10.91 22.94 4.23
C GLY A 30 -9.54 22.36 3.91
N THR A 31 -8.62 22.23 4.87
CA THR A 31 -7.29 21.63 4.64
C THR A 31 -7.37 20.26 3.98
N CYS A 32 -8.29 19.40 4.44
CA CYS A 32 -8.48 18.07 3.89
C CYS A 32 -8.99 18.08 2.44
N GLY A 33 -9.80 19.08 2.07
CA GLY A 33 -10.28 19.27 0.69
C GLY A 33 -9.16 19.73 -0.24
N GLY A 34 -8.41 20.75 0.16
CA GLY A 34 -7.29 21.29 -0.63
C GLY A 34 -6.08 20.35 -0.73
N SER A 35 -5.93 19.41 0.21
CA SER A 35 -4.83 18.42 0.19
C SER A 35 -5.20 17.12 -0.52
N CYS A 36 -6.46 16.95 -0.93
CA CYS A 36 -6.93 15.76 -1.62
C CYS A 36 -6.49 15.81 -3.09
N PRO A 37 -5.79 14.80 -3.62
CA PRO A 37 -5.42 14.76 -5.05
C PRO A 37 -6.65 14.79 -5.98
N TYR A 38 -7.79 14.28 -5.50
CA TYR A 38 -9.06 14.25 -6.22
C TYR A 38 -9.95 15.46 -5.90
N GLY A 39 -9.47 16.42 -5.10
CA GLY A 39 -10.26 17.52 -4.55
C GLY A 39 -10.89 18.44 -5.59
N ILE A 40 -10.30 18.51 -6.80
CA ILE A 40 -10.78 19.34 -7.92
C ILE A 40 -11.95 18.65 -8.66
N VAL A 41 -11.96 17.32 -8.71
CA VAL A 41 -12.92 16.54 -9.52
C VAL A 41 -14.06 15.96 -8.71
N THR A 42 -13.85 15.70 -7.42
CA THR A 42 -14.88 15.09 -6.57
C THR A 42 -15.98 16.08 -6.17
N LYS A 43 -17.25 15.68 -6.31
CA LYS A 43 -18.41 16.43 -5.81
C LYS A 43 -18.31 16.62 -4.28
N PHE A 44 -17.89 15.57 -3.58
CA PHE A 44 -17.70 15.53 -2.14
C PHE A 44 -16.23 15.44 -1.76
N THR A 45 -15.57 16.58 -1.61
CA THR A 45 -14.25 16.64 -0.96
C THR A 45 -14.33 16.09 0.47
N PRO A 46 -13.23 15.64 1.10
CA PRO A 46 -13.24 15.17 2.49
C PRO A 46 -13.93 16.13 3.50
N ARG A 47 -13.79 17.45 3.31
CA ARG A 47 -14.53 18.44 4.11
C ARG A 47 -16.05 18.31 3.92
N LYS A 48 -16.48 18.24 2.66
CA LYS A 48 -17.91 18.10 2.30
C LYS A 48 -18.47 16.76 2.75
N MET A 49 -17.69 15.67 2.70
CA MET A 49 -18.10 14.37 3.25
C MET A 49 -18.43 14.50 4.74
N ILE A 50 -17.57 15.15 5.53
CA ILE A 50 -17.84 15.37 6.97
C ILE A 50 -19.10 16.24 7.18
N LEU A 51 -19.31 17.25 6.34
CA LEU A 51 -20.52 18.07 6.41
C LEU A 51 -21.78 17.25 6.06
N ALA A 52 -21.70 16.40 5.03
CA ALA A 52 -22.78 15.51 4.61
C ALA A 52 -23.21 14.57 5.75
N ILE A 53 -22.23 13.95 6.42
CA ILE A 53 -22.48 13.12 7.61
C ILE A 53 -23.20 13.90 8.71
N ARG A 54 -22.74 15.13 9.00
CA ARG A 54 -23.36 15.98 10.05
C ARG A 54 -24.76 16.47 9.67
N ALA A 55 -25.08 16.50 8.39
CA ALA A 55 -26.38 16.88 7.86
C ALA A 55 -27.27 15.66 7.54
N ASN A 56 -26.82 14.44 7.88
CA ASN A 56 -27.53 13.18 7.61
C ASN A 56 -27.85 12.91 6.13
N ILE A 57 -27.08 13.45 5.18
CA ILE A 57 -27.25 13.26 3.73
C ILE A 57 -26.21 12.27 3.17
N ILE A 58 -26.17 11.07 3.76
CA ILE A 58 -25.22 10.02 3.39
C ILE A 58 -25.54 9.43 2.01
N ASP A 59 -26.81 9.29 1.69
CA ASP A 59 -27.34 8.89 0.39
C ASP A 59 -26.71 9.69 -0.77
N GLU A 60 -26.77 11.03 -0.73
CA GLU A 60 -26.19 11.88 -1.77
C GLU A 60 -24.66 11.71 -1.90
N LEU A 61 -23.99 11.44 -0.78
CA LEU A 61 -22.57 11.15 -0.77
C LEU A 61 -22.29 9.82 -1.49
N LEU A 62 -23.05 8.77 -1.20
CA LEU A 62 -22.86 7.45 -1.81
C LEU A 62 -23.17 7.47 -3.30
N GLU A 63 -24.27 8.10 -3.71
CA GLU A 63 -24.69 8.26 -5.11
C GLU A 63 -23.67 9.05 -5.94
N SER A 64 -22.93 9.96 -5.31
CA SER A 64 -21.89 10.74 -6.01
C SER A 64 -20.67 9.93 -6.44
N GLY A 65 -20.47 8.75 -5.85
CA GLY A 65 -19.28 7.92 -6.07
C GLY A 65 -17.98 8.46 -5.47
N ALA A 66 -18.03 9.56 -4.72
CA ALA A 66 -16.85 10.20 -4.15
C ALA A 66 -16.04 9.30 -3.19
N GLN A 67 -16.69 8.37 -2.51
CA GLN A 67 -16.08 7.36 -1.66
C GLN A 67 -15.12 6.44 -2.45
N TRP A 68 -15.40 6.19 -3.72
CA TRP A 68 -14.58 5.36 -4.59
C TRP A 68 -13.36 6.11 -5.15
N LEU A 69 -13.41 7.44 -5.26
CA LEU A 69 -12.25 8.24 -5.68
C LEU A 69 -11.11 8.30 -4.64
N CYS A 70 -11.38 7.94 -3.38
CA CYS A 70 -10.36 7.95 -2.34
C CYS A 70 -9.35 6.82 -2.52
N THR A 71 -8.06 7.14 -2.67
CA THR A 71 -6.99 6.12 -2.77
C THR A 71 -6.31 5.82 -1.44
N SER A 72 -6.97 6.18 -0.33
CA SER A 72 -6.46 6.03 1.04
C SER A 72 -5.02 6.50 1.22
N CYS A 73 -4.67 7.65 0.63
CA CYS A 73 -3.31 8.21 0.68
C CYS A 73 -2.95 8.90 2.00
N TYR A 74 -3.91 9.06 2.92
CA TYR A 74 -3.78 9.73 4.23
C TYR A 74 -3.43 11.22 4.22
N SER A 75 -3.27 11.88 3.07
CA SER A 75 -2.97 13.33 3.02
C SER A 75 -3.99 14.18 3.82
N CYS A 76 -5.29 13.89 3.64
CA CYS A 76 -6.37 14.57 4.34
C CYS A 76 -6.38 14.32 5.85
N SER A 77 -6.18 13.08 6.28
CA SER A 77 -6.15 12.66 7.68
C SER A 77 -4.91 13.20 8.41
N PHE A 78 -3.74 13.13 7.77
CA PHE A 78 -2.47 13.60 8.32
C PHE A 78 -2.49 15.10 8.62
N ARG A 79 -2.99 15.90 7.67
CA ARG A 79 -3.06 17.38 7.76
C ARG A 79 -4.27 17.89 8.52
N CYS A 80 -5.15 17.01 9.03
CA CYS A 80 -6.33 17.41 9.78
C CYS A 80 -5.91 17.96 11.17
N PRO A 81 -6.22 19.22 11.51
CA PRO A 81 -5.92 19.76 12.84
C PRO A 81 -6.72 19.06 13.95
N SER A 82 -7.97 18.67 13.66
CA SER A 82 -8.84 17.95 14.59
C SER A 82 -8.62 16.42 14.61
N LYS A 83 -7.66 15.91 13.81
CA LYS A 83 -7.34 14.48 13.72
C LYS A 83 -8.56 13.58 13.48
N ILE A 84 -9.43 14.00 12.55
CA ILE A 84 -10.60 13.21 12.15
C ILE A 84 -10.13 11.98 11.37
N PRO A 85 -10.61 10.76 11.70
CA PRO A 85 -10.27 9.54 10.98
C PRO A 85 -11.01 9.46 9.64
N ILE A 86 -10.62 10.29 8.68
CA ILE A 86 -11.27 10.31 7.35
C ILE A 86 -10.96 9.01 6.61
N THR A 87 -9.69 8.61 6.58
CA THR A 87 -9.22 7.48 5.76
C THR A 87 -9.52 6.11 6.37
N ASP A 88 -9.42 5.96 7.69
CA ASP A 88 -9.73 4.70 8.37
C ASP A 88 -11.19 4.60 8.85
N GLY A 89 -11.88 5.73 8.92
CA GLY A 89 -13.25 5.83 9.46
C GLY A 89 -14.29 6.08 8.38
N ILE A 90 -14.39 7.35 7.98
CA ILE A 90 -15.44 7.85 7.08
C ILE A 90 -15.47 7.10 5.75
N ILE A 91 -14.32 6.93 5.11
CA ILE A 91 -14.25 6.32 3.77
C ILE A 91 -14.62 4.83 3.80
N PRO A 92 -14.02 3.98 4.64
CA PRO A 92 -14.39 2.56 4.70
C PRO A 92 -15.84 2.33 5.12
N ALA A 93 -16.38 3.13 6.05
CA ALA A 93 -17.80 3.05 6.44
C ALA A 93 -18.75 3.37 5.27
N ALA A 94 -18.44 4.39 4.47
CA ALA A 94 -19.24 4.74 3.30
C ALA A 94 -19.17 3.65 2.21
N ARG A 95 -18.00 3.03 2.06
CA ARG A 95 -17.80 1.95 1.09
C ARG A 95 -18.49 0.65 1.49
N GLU A 96 -18.48 0.32 2.78
CA GLU A 96 -19.22 -0.84 3.30
C GLU A 96 -20.70 -0.74 2.98
N LEU A 97 -21.32 0.42 3.21
CA LEU A 97 -22.72 0.63 2.81
C LEU A 97 -22.94 0.46 1.31
N SER A 98 -22.03 1.01 0.50
CA SER A 98 -22.12 0.86 -0.95
C SER A 98 -22.02 -0.61 -1.40
N LEU A 99 -21.26 -1.43 -0.67
CA LEU A 99 -21.15 -2.88 -0.89
C LEU A 99 -22.44 -3.61 -0.47
N LEU A 100 -23.00 -3.26 0.69
CA LEU A 100 -24.26 -3.83 1.19
C LEU A 100 -25.45 -3.52 0.25
N GLU A 101 -25.48 -2.33 -0.33
CA GLU A 101 -26.45 -1.93 -1.35
C GLU A 101 -26.21 -2.59 -2.73
N GLY A 102 -25.12 -3.34 -2.89
CA GLY A 102 -24.81 -4.05 -4.13
C GLY A 102 -24.32 -3.16 -5.27
N ASN A 103 -23.80 -1.95 -4.96
CA ASN A 103 -23.34 -0.97 -5.94
C ASN A 103 -21.80 -0.70 -5.94
N PRO A 104 -20.91 -1.69 -5.76
CA PRO A 104 -19.48 -1.46 -5.93
C PRO A 104 -19.07 -1.33 -7.40
N PRO A 105 -17.99 -0.59 -7.71
CA PRO A 105 -17.35 -0.63 -9.02
C PRO A 105 -16.97 -2.06 -9.42
N GLU A 106 -17.24 -2.43 -10.68
CA GLU A 106 -17.18 -3.83 -11.15
C GLU A 106 -15.80 -4.48 -10.97
N GLU A 107 -14.73 -3.74 -11.28
CA GLU A 107 -13.34 -4.21 -11.15
C GLU A 107 -12.99 -4.54 -9.69
N LEU A 108 -13.38 -3.66 -8.76
CA LEU A 108 -13.20 -3.86 -7.34
C LEU A 108 -14.03 -5.05 -6.84
N ALA A 109 -15.30 -5.13 -7.22
CA ALA A 109 -16.18 -6.26 -6.85
C ALA A 109 -15.57 -7.60 -7.28
N ARG A 110 -15.02 -7.66 -8.50
CA ARG A 110 -14.33 -8.84 -9.02
C ARG A 110 -13.06 -9.18 -8.22
N ALA A 111 -12.27 -8.18 -7.84
CA ALA A 111 -11.08 -8.36 -7.02
C ALA A 111 -11.42 -8.87 -5.61
N LEU A 112 -12.48 -8.34 -4.99
CA LEU A 112 -12.98 -8.79 -3.68
C LEU A 112 -13.48 -10.23 -3.75
N PHE A 113 -14.30 -10.56 -4.76
CA PHE A 113 -14.76 -11.92 -5.01
C PHE A 113 -13.60 -12.91 -5.22
N ASN A 114 -12.61 -12.53 -6.04
CA ASN A 114 -11.43 -13.34 -6.26
C ASN A 114 -10.65 -13.54 -4.96
N THR A 115 -10.52 -12.49 -4.14
CA THR A 115 -9.83 -12.57 -2.85
C THR A 115 -10.52 -13.54 -1.90
N HIS A 116 -11.85 -13.49 -1.77
CA HIS A 116 -12.61 -14.45 -0.98
C HIS A 116 -12.40 -15.89 -1.48
N LYS A 117 -12.55 -16.11 -2.80
CA LYS A 117 -12.50 -17.47 -3.38
C LYS A 117 -11.10 -18.08 -3.44
N TRP A 118 -10.09 -17.29 -3.78
CA TRP A 118 -8.72 -17.75 -4.08
C TRP A 118 -7.69 -17.31 -3.04
N GLY A 119 -8.05 -16.44 -2.09
CA GLY A 119 -7.12 -15.85 -1.14
C GLY A 119 -6.21 -14.76 -1.74
N ASN A 120 -6.47 -14.34 -2.99
CA ASN A 120 -5.75 -13.29 -3.70
C ASN A 120 -6.66 -12.63 -4.78
N PRO A 121 -6.43 -11.36 -5.13
CA PRO A 121 -7.29 -10.65 -6.09
C PRO A 121 -7.08 -11.07 -7.55
N PHE A 122 -5.96 -11.74 -7.87
CA PHE A 122 -5.54 -12.11 -9.23
C PHE A 122 -6.22 -13.37 -9.79
N LYS A 123 -7.11 -14.02 -9.02
CA LYS A 123 -7.74 -15.30 -9.39
C LYS A 123 -6.71 -16.42 -9.62
N GLU A 124 -5.54 -16.31 -9.00
CA GLU A 124 -4.47 -17.29 -9.15
C GLU A 124 -4.60 -18.41 -8.13
N SER A 125 -4.08 -19.60 -8.48
CA SER A 125 -4.07 -20.72 -7.54
C SER A 125 -3.13 -20.43 -6.35
N PRO A 126 -3.53 -20.73 -5.10
CA PRO A 126 -2.62 -20.67 -3.95
C PRO A 126 -1.33 -21.48 -4.14
N LYS A 127 -1.39 -22.60 -4.90
CA LYS A 127 -0.22 -23.42 -5.22
C LYS A 127 0.85 -22.70 -6.05
N LYS A 128 0.52 -21.56 -6.67
CA LYS A 128 1.46 -20.75 -7.44
C LYS A 128 2.10 -19.63 -6.62
N ARG A 129 1.73 -19.45 -5.35
CA ARG A 129 2.15 -18.29 -4.54
C ARG A 129 3.67 -18.20 -4.33
N ASP A 130 4.35 -19.34 -4.27
CA ASP A 130 5.80 -19.47 -4.16
C ASP A 130 6.48 -19.76 -5.50
N SER A 131 5.79 -19.67 -6.64
CA SER A 131 6.39 -20.04 -7.93
C SER A 131 7.56 -19.16 -8.35
N TRP A 132 7.65 -17.93 -7.84
CA TRP A 132 8.77 -17.02 -8.03
C TRP A 132 10.09 -17.59 -7.47
N THR A 133 10.03 -18.49 -6.48
CA THR A 133 11.22 -19.11 -5.89
C THR A 133 11.94 -20.04 -6.85
N LYS A 134 11.25 -20.56 -7.87
CA LYS A 134 11.83 -21.44 -8.91
C LYS A 134 12.75 -20.71 -9.89
N GLU A 135 12.69 -19.38 -9.88
CA GLU A 135 13.52 -18.51 -10.71
C GLU A 135 14.82 -18.09 -9.99
N LEU A 136 15.04 -18.56 -8.76
CA LEU A 136 16.22 -18.29 -7.96
C LEU A 136 17.25 -19.42 -8.10
N ASP A 137 18.52 -19.08 -7.86
CA ASP A 137 19.65 -20.01 -7.82
C ASP A 137 19.88 -20.64 -6.43
N PHE A 138 19.03 -20.30 -5.44
CA PHE A 138 19.06 -20.83 -4.09
C PHE A 138 17.66 -21.26 -3.61
N GLU A 139 17.62 -22.12 -2.60
CA GLU A 139 16.37 -22.62 -2.02
C GLU A 139 15.78 -21.63 -1.01
N VAL A 140 14.47 -21.39 -1.10
CA VAL A 140 13.70 -20.61 -0.12
C VAL A 140 12.94 -21.55 0.81
N LYS A 141 13.16 -21.43 2.12
CA LYS A 141 12.50 -22.28 3.12
C LYS A 141 10.99 -22.01 3.17
N LEU A 142 10.23 -23.08 3.36
CA LEU A 142 8.83 -22.97 3.77
C LEU A 142 8.75 -23.05 5.29
N LEU A 143 8.11 -22.06 5.91
CA LEU A 143 8.01 -21.96 7.38
C LEU A 143 7.37 -23.21 7.99
N LYS A 144 6.46 -23.87 7.25
CA LYS A 144 5.80 -25.11 7.69
C LYS A 144 6.74 -26.30 7.90
N ASN A 145 7.92 -26.27 7.26
CA ASN A 145 8.88 -27.37 7.26
C ASN A 145 9.99 -27.15 8.30
N SER A 146 10.31 -25.90 8.63
CA SER A 146 11.39 -25.56 9.54
C SER A 146 11.21 -24.14 10.10
N PRO A 147 11.53 -23.89 11.39
CA PRO A 147 11.63 -22.54 11.94
C PRO A 147 12.63 -21.68 11.16
N ALA A 148 12.46 -20.37 11.22
CA ALA A 148 13.39 -19.38 10.66
C ALA A 148 13.40 -18.12 11.53
N ASP A 149 14.46 -17.31 11.48
CA ASP A 149 14.47 -16.03 12.20
C ASP A 149 13.44 -15.04 11.61
N ILE A 150 13.41 -14.95 10.27
CA ILE A 150 12.54 -14.03 9.53
C ILE A 150 11.45 -14.78 8.78
N LEU A 151 10.20 -14.39 9.01
CA LEU A 151 9.11 -14.66 8.08
C LEU A 151 9.06 -13.54 7.03
N PHE A 152 9.39 -13.87 5.78
CA PHE A 152 9.23 -12.96 4.65
C PHE A 152 7.83 -13.09 4.04
N ILE A 153 7.12 -11.96 3.91
CA ILE A 153 5.78 -11.88 3.32
C ILE A 153 5.85 -11.05 2.01
N PRO A 154 5.86 -11.69 0.83
CA PRO A 154 5.81 -11.01 -0.46
C PRO A 154 4.47 -10.32 -0.77
N GLU A 155 3.37 -10.75 -0.14
CA GLU A 155 2.00 -10.33 -0.50
C GLU A 155 1.59 -10.83 -1.91
N CYS A 156 0.36 -10.57 -2.33
CA CYS A 156 -0.22 -10.95 -3.60
C CYS A 156 0.48 -10.27 -4.78
N PHE A 157 0.82 -8.98 -4.69
CA PHE A 157 1.55 -8.32 -5.78
C PHE A 157 2.96 -8.90 -5.93
N GLY A 158 3.71 -9.03 -4.83
CA GLY A 158 5.04 -9.63 -4.86
C GLY A 158 5.05 -11.10 -5.28
N ALA A 159 3.97 -11.85 -5.06
CA ALA A 159 3.85 -13.25 -5.48
C ALA A 159 3.38 -13.44 -6.94
N TYR A 160 2.41 -12.63 -7.40
CA TYR A 160 1.68 -12.90 -8.65
C TYR A 160 1.90 -11.86 -9.74
N HIS A 161 2.13 -10.59 -9.41
CA HIS A 161 2.30 -9.55 -10.43
C HIS A 161 3.70 -9.63 -11.04
N ARG A 162 3.79 -9.72 -12.37
CA ARG A 162 5.05 -10.03 -13.08
C ARG A 162 6.20 -9.11 -12.69
N ARG A 163 5.98 -7.80 -12.71
CA ARG A 163 7.02 -6.83 -12.38
C ARG A 163 7.38 -6.82 -10.90
N CYS A 164 6.39 -7.01 -10.04
CA CYS A 164 6.56 -7.02 -8.58
C CYS A 164 7.30 -8.28 -8.11
N ARG A 165 7.23 -9.40 -8.84
CA ARG A 165 8.06 -10.58 -8.57
C ARG A 165 9.56 -10.28 -8.64
N GLU A 166 9.99 -9.37 -9.51
CA GLU A 166 11.41 -8.98 -9.58
C GLU A 166 11.87 -8.30 -8.28
N VAL A 167 11.02 -7.46 -7.69
CA VAL A 167 11.26 -6.87 -6.36
C VAL A 167 11.35 -7.94 -5.27
N THR A 168 10.43 -8.91 -5.27
CA THR A 168 10.46 -10.05 -4.34
C THR A 168 11.75 -10.86 -4.48
N LYS A 169 12.18 -11.14 -5.71
CA LYS A 169 13.42 -11.87 -5.99
C LYS A 169 14.65 -11.08 -5.56
N ALA A 170 14.68 -9.77 -5.81
CA ALA A 170 15.76 -8.89 -5.36
C ALA A 170 15.88 -8.91 -3.83
N MET A 171 14.77 -8.76 -3.11
CA MET A 171 14.78 -8.81 -1.65
C MET A 171 15.21 -10.18 -1.11
N ALA A 172 14.74 -11.28 -1.71
CA ALA A 172 15.18 -12.62 -1.35
C ALA A 172 16.68 -12.83 -1.64
N GLY A 173 17.19 -12.29 -2.74
CA GLY A 173 18.60 -12.29 -3.10
C GLY A 173 19.45 -11.53 -2.08
N ILE A 174 18.96 -10.39 -1.59
CA ILE A 174 19.61 -9.64 -0.49
C ILE A 174 19.67 -10.49 0.78
N PHE A 175 18.57 -11.13 1.19
CA PHE A 175 18.59 -12.03 2.34
C PHE A 175 19.62 -13.15 2.18
N HIS A 176 19.67 -13.76 1.00
CA HIS A 176 20.62 -14.83 0.72
C HIS A 176 22.08 -14.35 0.78
N ARG A 177 22.41 -13.19 0.19
CA ARG A 177 23.76 -12.59 0.24
C ARG A 177 24.18 -12.19 1.65
N LEU A 178 23.23 -11.79 2.49
CA LEU A 178 23.46 -11.47 3.90
C LEU A 178 23.46 -12.72 4.81
N GLY A 179 23.22 -13.92 4.28
CA GLY A 179 23.16 -15.15 5.07
C GLY A 179 21.99 -15.19 6.07
N VAL A 180 20.91 -14.46 5.79
CA VAL A 180 19.74 -14.39 6.67
C VAL A 180 18.97 -15.69 6.64
N ASP A 181 18.61 -16.19 7.82
CA ASP A 181 17.70 -17.32 7.96
C ASP A 181 16.24 -16.89 7.80
N PHE A 182 15.72 -16.95 6.57
CA PHE A 182 14.34 -16.59 6.28
C PHE A 182 13.52 -17.74 5.68
N ALA A 183 12.20 -17.67 5.91
CA ALA A 183 11.22 -18.56 5.32
C ALA A 183 9.99 -17.79 4.83
N ILE A 184 9.19 -18.43 3.97
CA ILE A 184 7.90 -17.92 3.51
C ILE A 184 6.76 -18.87 3.89
N LEU A 185 5.53 -18.39 3.86
CA LEU A 185 4.33 -19.22 4.05
C LEU A 185 3.96 -20.02 2.79
N GLY A 186 4.42 -19.58 1.62
CA GLY A 186 4.12 -20.21 0.33
C GLY A 186 2.62 -20.27 0.06
N LYS A 187 2.10 -21.47 -0.29
CA LYS A 187 0.67 -21.65 -0.59
C LYS A 187 -0.29 -21.35 0.57
N ASP A 188 0.21 -21.30 1.81
CA ASP A 188 -0.59 -21.08 3.01
C ASP A 188 -0.76 -19.58 3.32
N GLU A 189 0.00 -18.71 2.65
CA GLU A 189 -0.19 -17.27 2.69
C GLU A 189 -1.49 -16.87 1.98
N ARG A 190 -2.28 -15.97 2.58
CA ARG A 190 -3.41 -15.27 1.95
C ARG A 190 -3.12 -13.78 1.82
N CYS A 191 -3.93 -13.04 1.07
CA CYS A 191 -3.86 -11.58 1.08
C CYS A 191 -3.90 -11.07 2.52
N ILE A 192 -3.10 -10.04 2.84
CA ILE A 192 -3.07 -9.46 4.19
C ILE A 192 -4.31 -8.60 4.47
N GLY A 193 -5.01 -8.16 3.42
CA GLY A 193 -6.38 -7.66 3.52
C GLY A 193 -6.53 -6.17 3.82
N ASP A 194 -5.46 -5.37 3.86
CA ASP A 194 -5.56 -3.90 4.07
C ASP A 194 -6.44 -3.24 3.00
N SER A 195 -6.31 -3.67 1.74
CA SER A 195 -7.18 -3.18 0.65
C SER A 195 -8.63 -3.59 0.84
N ASN A 196 -8.91 -4.81 1.33
CA ASN A 196 -10.28 -5.27 1.61
C ASN A 196 -10.91 -4.42 2.72
N ARG A 197 -10.20 -4.25 3.85
CA ARG A 197 -10.61 -3.40 4.98
C ARG A 197 -10.95 -1.98 4.52
N LEU A 198 -10.04 -1.35 3.78
CA LEU A 198 -10.23 0.04 3.33
C LEU A 198 -11.22 0.18 2.18
N SER A 199 -11.54 -0.91 1.49
CA SER A 199 -12.62 -0.96 0.51
C SER A 199 -14.00 -1.17 1.15
N GLY A 200 -14.09 -1.31 2.48
CA GLY A 200 -15.33 -1.54 3.20
C GLY A 200 -15.71 -3.02 3.40
N GLU A 201 -14.90 -3.96 2.89
CA GLU A 201 -15.10 -5.40 3.06
C GLU A 201 -14.48 -5.90 4.38
N PHE A 202 -15.05 -5.47 5.51
CA PHE A 202 -14.55 -5.81 6.84
C PHE A 202 -14.65 -7.31 7.15
N GLY A 203 -15.76 -7.97 6.82
CA GLY A 203 -15.93 -9.40 7.06
C GLY A 203 -14.89 -10.26 6.31
N LEU A 204 -14.59 -9.91 5.06
CA LEU A 204 -13.52 -10.57 4.31
C LEU A 204 -12.13 -10.28 4.91
N PHE A 205 -11.88 -9.06 5.39
CA PHE A 205 -10.64 -8.74 6.10
C PHE A 205 -10.46 -9.62 7.34
N GLU A 206 -11.50 -9.76 8.18
CA GLU A 206 -11.47 -10.59 9.39
C GLU A 206 -11.20 -12.07 9.04
N GLU A 207 -11.90 -12.61 8.02
CA GLU A 207 -11.68 -13.98 7.53
C GLU A 207 -10.22 -14.21 7.08
N LEU A 208 -9.62 -13.23 6.39
CA LEU A 208 -8.22 -13.29 5.96
C LEU A 208 -7.26 -13.23 7.15
N VAL A 209 -7.50 -12.34 8.11
CA VAL A 209 -6.68 -12.20 9.32
C VAL A 209 -6.64 -13.52 10.09
N GLU A 210 -7.79 -14.13 10.38
CA GLU A 210 -7.85 -15.41 11.10
C GLU A 210 -7.04 -16.51 10.41
N LYS A 211 -7.17 -16.63 9.08
CA LYS A 211 -6.46 -17.64 8.30
C LYS A 211 -4.96 -17.37 8.25
N ASN A 212 -4.55 -16.11 8.10
CA ASN A 212 -3.15 -15.72 8.09
C ASN A 212 -2.50 -15.94 9.47
N ILE A 213 -3.19 -15.58 10.56
CA ILE A 213 -2.71 -15.85 11.93
C ILE A 213 -2.48 -17.34 12.11
N LYS A 214 -3.47 -18.17 11.76
CA LYS A 214 -3.34 -19.64 11.84
C LYS A 214 -2.14 -20.17 11.05
N ALA A 215 -1.90 -19.65 9.85
CA ALA A 215 -0.76 -20.06 9.02
C ALA A 215 0.58 -19.63 9.63
N MET A 216 0.67 -18.40 10.15
CA MET A 216 1.88 -17.88 10.79
C MET A 216 2.20 -18.61 12.09
N THR A 217 1.21 -18.87 12.94
CA THR A 217 1.44 -19.46 14.27
C THR A 217 1.66 -20.97 14.25
N ALA A 218 1.60 -21.63 13.09
CA ALA A 218 1.85 -23.06 12.98
C ALA A 218 3.32 -23.43 13.25
N ASN A 219 4.25 -22.49 13.08
CA ASN A 219 5.69 -22.67 13.26
C ASN A 219 6.34 -21.41 13.85
N SER A 220 7.56 -21.55 14.36
CA SER A 220 8.25 -20.49 15.08
C SER A 220 9.05 -19.56 14.16
N PHE A 221 8.95 -18.26 14.41
CA PHE A 221 9.80 -17.22 13.86
C PHE A 221 9.89 -16.01 14.80
N SER A 222 10.95 -15.20 14.65
CA SER A 222 11.23 -14.06 15.53
C SER A 222 10.51 -12.79 15.07
N ARG A 223 10.62 -12.47 13.77
CA ARG A 223 10.10 -11.23 13.18
C ARG A 223 9.57 -11.42 11.75
N ILE A 224 8.78 -10.46 11.30
CA ILE A 224 8.25 -10.40 9.94
C ILE A 224 8.97 -9.30 9.17
N VAL A 225 9.37 -9.59 7.92
CA VAL A 225 9.80 -8.57 6.95
C VAL A 225 8.88 -8.62 5.74
N THR A 226 8.49 -7.47 5.20
CA THR A 226 7.68 -7.38 3.98
C THR A 226 8.11 -6.22 3.09
N ILE A 227 8.00 -6.43 1.77
CA ILE A 227 8.19 -5.40 0.74
C ILE A 227 6.93 -4.57 0.48
N ASP A 228 5.79 -5.01 1.01
CA ASP A 228 4.52 -4.35 0.81
C ASP A 228 4.23 -3.39 1.97
N ALA A 229 4.21 -2.09 1.69
CA ALA A 229 3.95 -1.05 2.69
C ALA A 229 2.54 -1.14 3.31
N HIS A 230 1.56 -1.68 2.58
CA HIS A 230 0.20 -1.91 3.08
C HIS A 230 0.15 -3.10 4.02
N ALA A 231 0.81 -4.21 3.66
CA ALA A 231 0.97 -5.37 4.53
C ALA A 231 1.75 -5.01 5.80
N PHE A 232 2.83 -4.24 5.67
CA PHE A 232 3.63 -3.76 6.79
C PHE A 232 2.74 -3.05 7.81
N HIS A 233 1.94 -2.08 7.36
CA HIS A 233 1.04 -1.41 8.27
C HIS A 233 -0.05 -2.36 8.82
N SER A 234 -0.65 -3.14 7.92
CA SER A 234 -1.50 -4.31 8.15
C SER A 234 -1.18 -5.03 9.46
N LEU A 235 -0.05 -5.72 9.36
CA LEU A 235 0.51 -6.62 10.35
C LEU A 235 0.95 -5.87 11.62
N LYS A 236 1.44 -4.64 11.49
CA LYS A 236 1.95 -3.86 12.63
C LYS A 236 0.85 -3.24 13.50
N ASN A 237 -0.27 -2.81 12.91
CA ASN A 237 -1.23 -1.96 13.61
C ASN A 237 -2.68 -2.47 13.59
N GLU A 238 -3.07 -3.28 12.60
CA GLU A 238 -4.43 -3.83 12.53
C GLU A 238 -4.49 -5.26 13.10
N TYR A 239 -3.54 -6.13 12.73
CA TYR A 239 -3.49 -7.51 13.24
C TYR A 239 -3.40 -7.63 14.78
N PRO A 240 -2.75 -6.69 15.53
CA PRO A 240 -2.78 -6.72 16.99
C PRO A 240 -4.19 -6.67 17.60
N LYS A 241 -5.16 -6.07 16.90
CA LYS A 241 -6.57 -6.02 17.33
C LYS A 241 -7.23 -7.41 17.31
N PHE A 242 -6.63 -8.36 16.60
CA PHE A 242 -7.05 -9.77 16.47
C PHE A 242 -6.14 -10.73 17.27
N GLY A 243 -5.36 -10.20 18.22
CA GLY A 243 -4.53 -11.02 19.11
C GLY A 243 -3.22 -11.51 18.50
N PHE A 244 -2.82 -11.01 17.32
CA PHE A 244 -1.52 -11.33 16.73
C PHE A 244 -0.58 -10.13 16.74
N SER A 245 0.50 -10.24 17.51
CA SER A 245 1.55 -9.23 17.58
C SER A 245 2.92 -9.89 17.47
N LYS A 246 3.69 -9.44 16.49
CA LYS A 246 5.09 -9.81 16.24
C LYS A 246 5.84 -8.55 15.81
N PRO A 247 7.16 -8.47 16.02
CA PRO A 247 7.96 -7.43 15.38
C PRO A 247 7.77 -7.50 13.86
N VAL A 248 7.35 -6.40 13.25
CA VAL A 248 7.18 -6.27 11.79
C VAL A 248 8.06 -5.14 11.32
N MET A 249 8.86 -5.42 10.30
CA MET A 249 9.70 -4.44 9.63
C MET A 249 9.28 -4.31 8.17
N HIS A 250 9.25 -3.07 7.70
CA HIS A 250 9.24 -2.82 6.28
C HIS A 250 10.65 -3.09 5.72
N HIS A 251 10.74 -3.53 4.46
CA HIS A 251 12.04 -3.88 3.87
C HIS A 251 13.06 -2.72 3.92
N VAL A 252 12.64 -1.46 3.82
CA VAL A 252 13.57 -0.32 3.97
C VAL A 252 14.18 -0.19 5.36
N GLU A 253 13.44 -0.55 6.41
CA GLU A 253 13.96 -0.58 7.79
C GLU A 253 14.97 -1.72 7.91
N PHE A 254 14.66 -2.88 7.30
CA PHE A 254 15.59 -4.01 7.26
C PHE A 254 16.89 -3.65 6.53
N LEU A 255 16.80 -2.98 5.37
CA LEU A 255 17.97 -2.54 4.61
C LEU A 255 18.81 -1.52 5.39
N ALA A 256 18.17 -0.58 6.09
CA ALA A 256 18.86 0.39 6.92
C ALA A 256 19.53 -0.26 8.15
N GLU A 257 18.88 -1.25 8.79
CA GLU A 257 19.46 -2.01 9.91
C GLU A 257 20.72 -2.79 9.49
N ASN A 258 20.78 -3.26 8.24
CA ASN A 258 21.90 -4.04 7.71
C ASN A 258 22.89 -3.22 6.87
N LEU A 259 22.81 -1.88 6.94
CA LEU A 259 23.53 -1.00 6.02
C LEU A 259 25.05 -1.06 6.19
N GLU A 260 25.54 -1.34 7.40
CA GLU A 260 26.98 -1.49 7.67
C GLU A 260 27.57 -2.65 6.85
N ILE A 261 26.92 -3.82 6.90
CA ILE A 261 27.33 -5.02 6.14
C ILE A 261 27.13 -4.78 4.63
N LEU A 262 25.99 -4.19 4.25
CA LEU A 262 25.69 -3.94 2.84
C LEU A 262 26.72 -3.02 2.16
N ARG A 263 27.23 -2.00 2.87
CA ARG A 263 28.27 -1.10 2.34
C ARG A 263 29.53 -1.84 1.89
N GLU A 264 29.91 -2.91 2.58
CA GLU A 264 31.08 -3.71 2.21
C GLU A 264 30.86 -4.54 0.94
N LEU A 265 29.60 -4.88 0.66
CA LEU A 265 29.21 -5.64 -0.52
C LEU A 265 28.99 -4.76 -1.76
N PHE A 266 28.89 -3.44 -1.58
CA PHE A 266 28.52 -2.55 -2.66
C PHE A 266 29.62 -2.37 -3.73
N ARG A 267 29.19 -2.41 -4.99
CA ARG A 267 29.89 -1.82 -6.13
C ARG A 267 29.32 -0.45 -6.45
N GLU A 268 30.08 0.31 -7.21
CA GLU A 268 29.65 1.61 -7.70
C GLU A 268 28.55 1.44 -8.75
N LEU A 269 27.51 2.27 -8.64
CA LEU A 269 26.47 2.45 -9.66
C LEU A 269 26.43 3.92 -10.04
N ASP A 270 26.52 4.22 -11.33
CA ASP A 270 26.50 5.59 -11.86
C ASP A 270 25.06 5.96 -12.26
N TYR A 271 24.23 6.27 -11.27
CA TYR A 271 22.84 6.66 -11.47
C TYR A 271 22.51 7.94 -10.72
N ARG A 272 21.77 8.84 -11.37
CA ARG A 272 21.02 9.92 -10.72
C ARG A 272 19.63 9.41 -10.41
N VAL A 273 19.24 9.41 -9.15
CA VAL A 273 17.97 8.84 -8.71
C VAL A 273 17.13 9.88 -7.98
N THR A 274 15.81 9.75 -8.08
CA THR A 274 14.86 10.48 -7.23
C THR A 274 14.02 9.49 -6.44
N TYR A 275 13.54 9.87 -5.27
CA TYR A 275 12.78 8.98 -4.39
C TYR A 275 11.30 9.38 -4.26
N HIS A 276 10.41 8.40 -4.32
CA HIS A 276 9.00 8.57 -4.00
C HIS A 276 8.70 8.15 -2.56
N ASP A 277 8.31 9.13 -1.72
CA ASP A 277 7.79 8.85 -0.39
C ASP A 277 6.39 8.23 -0.44
N SER A 278 6.32 6.89 -0.41
CA SER A 278 5.08 6.13 -0.41
C SER A 278 4.21 6.48 0.81
N CYS A 279 2.89 6.55 0.62
CA CYS A 279 1.95 7.03 1.65
C CYS A 279 2.03 6.22 2.96
N TYR A 280 2.21 4.90 2.84
CA TYR A 280 2.22 4.00 3.99
C TYR A 280 3.56 3.94 4.70
N VAL A 281 4.68 4.02 3.97
CA VAL A 281 6.02 4.11 4.57
C VAL A 281 6.16 5.45 5.29
N GLY A 282 5.86 6.55 4.59
CA GLY A 282 5.93 7.92 5.09
C GLY A 282 4.78 8.31 6.00
N ARG A 283 3.68 8.86 5.44
CA ARG A 283 2.59 9.48 6.23
C ARG A 283 2.00 8.61 7.33
N ARG A 284 1.98 7.29 7.11
CA ARG A 284 1.27 6.33 7.97
C ARG A 284 2.18 5.64 8.99
N ASN A 285 3.49 5.60 8.77
CA ASN A 285 4.45 4.96 9.69
C ASN A 285 5.68 5.82 10.05
N GLY A 286 5.80 7.03 9.50
CA GLY A 286 6.84 8.00 9.85
C GLY A 286 8.22 7.73 9.27
N ILE A 287 8.35 6.78 8.34
CA ILE A 287 9.65 6.34 7.81
C ILE A 287 9.98 7.19 6.58
N TYR A 288 10.89 8.15 6.75
CA TYR A 288 11.33 9.04 5.67
C TYR A 288 12.84 9.02 5.44
N ASP A 289 13.63 8.85 6.50
CA ASP A 289 15.09 8.97 6.41
C ASP A 289 15.76 7.65 6.00
N ALA A 290 15.29 6.50 6.52
CA ALA A 290 15.85 5.18 6.18
C ALA A 290 15.98 4.89 4.67
N PRO A 291 14.98 5.15 3.80
CA PRO A 291 15.13 4.96 2.36
C PRO A 291 16.25 5.85 1.76
N ARG A 292 16.38 7.09 2.24
CA ARG A 292 17.39 8.04 1.77
C ARG A 292 18.79 7.63 2.23
N GLU A 293 18.93 7.13 3.46
CA GLU A 293 20.18 6.60 3.99
C GLU A 293 20.66 5.40 3.20
N VAL A 294 19.76 4.47 2.88
CA VAL A 294 20.06 3.30 2.04
C VAL A 294 20.49 3.71 0.64
N ILE A 295 19.75 4.61 -0.03
CA ILE A 295 20.10 5.09 -1.38
C ILE A 295 21.49 5.76 -1.38
N LYS A 296 21.75 6.68 -0.43
CA LYS A 296 23.02 7.43 -0.35
C LYS A 296 24.22 6.57 0.04
N ALA A 297 24.00 5.37 0.57
CA ALA A 297 25.08 4.46 0.93
C ALA A 297 25.67 3.73 -0.28
N ILE A 298 24.96 3.68 -1.41
CA ILE A 298 25.44 3.05 -2.64
C ILE A 298 26.46 4.01 -3.30
N PRO A 299 27.74 3.60 -3.47
CA PRO A 299 28.73 4.45 -4.12
C PRO A 299 28.33 4.81 -5.55
N GLY A 300 28.57 6.07 -5.95
CA GLY A 300 28.25 6.59 -7.29
C GLY A 300 26.80 7.08 -7.46
N VAL A 301 25.87 6.65 -6.60
CA VAL A 301 24.46 7.05 -6.73
C VAL A 301 24.23 8.47 -6.20
N GLU A 302 23.70 9.35 -7.04
CA GLU A 302 23.29 10.72 -6.67
C GLU A 302 21.79 10.79 -6.41
N LEU A 303 21.37 11.10 -5.17
CA LEU A 303 19.96 11.35 -4.86
C LEU A 303 19.57 12.81 -5.11
N ILE A 304 18.63 13.03 -6.01
CA ILE A 304 18.03 14.32 -6.35
C ILE A 304 16.55 14.29 -5.97
N GLU A 305 16.15 15.15 -5.05
CA GLU A 305 14.77 15.20 -4.54
C GLU A 305 13.82 15.90 -5.52
N MET A 306 12.59 15.38 -5.60
CA MET A 306 11.47 16.08 -6.21
C MET A 306 11.05 17.30 -5.37
N LYS A 307 10.16 18.15 -5.93
CA LYS A 307 9.63 19.33 -5.20
C LYS A 307 8.79 18.94 -3.98
N ARG A 308 7.97 17.89 -4.12
CA ARG A 308 7.10 17.36 -3.07
C ARG A 308 7.71 16.08 -2.52
N ILE A 309 8.19 16.17 -1.29
CA ILE A 309 8.83 15.08 -0.57
C ILE A 309 8.17 14.89 0.79
N ARG A 310 8.53 13.79 1.45
CA ARG A 310 8.07 13.39 2.79
C ARG A 310 6.54 13.43 2.85
N GLU A 311 5.96 14.06 3.86
CA GLU A 311 4.52 14.13 4.06
C GLU A 311 3.76 14.83 2.91
N ASN A 312 4.44 15.61 2.08
CA ASN A 312 3.85 16.36 0.97
C ASN A 312 3.83 15.59 -0.36
N ALA A 313 4.41 14.39 -0.43
CA ALA A 313 4.44 13.59 -1.65
C ALA A 313 3.04 13.21 -2.16
N LEU A 314 2.84 13.24 -3.49
CA LEU A 314 1.59 12.81 -4.11
C LEU A 314 1.41 11.29 -4.06
N CYS A 315 0.17 10.82 -4.09
CA CYS A 315 -0.14 9.39 -4.07
C CYS A 315 0.13 8.74 -5.44
N CYS A 316 0.55 7.47 -5.45
CA CYS A 316 0.58 6.63 -6.66
C CYS A 316 -0.82 6.23 -7.16
N GLY A 317 -1.85 6.32 -6.31
CA GLY A 317 -3.24 6.01 -6.63
C GLY A 317 -3.67 4.57 -6.37
N GLY A 318 -2.77 3.66 -6.01
CA GLY A 318 -3.10 2.23 -5.84
C GLY A 318 -3.78 1.84 -4.52
N GLY A 319 -3.66 2.65 -3.47
CA GLY A 319 -4.13 2.33 -2.12
C GLY A 319 -5.66 2.29 -1.99
N GLY A 320 -6.17 1.64 -0.94
CA GLY A 320 -7.60 1.60 -0.63
C GLY A 320 -8.46 0.97 -1.73
N GLY A 321 -7.92 -0.02 -2.46
CA GLY A 321 -8.59 -0.63 -3.62
C GLY A 321 -8.40 0.13 -4.93
N GLY A 322 -7.67 1.25 -4.94
CA GLY A 322 -7.46 2.12 -6.12
C GLY A 322 -6.87 1.41 -7.34
N VAL A 323 -6.05 0.37 -7.14
CA VAL A 323 -5.57 -0.52 -8.23
C VAL A 323 -6.69 -1.22 -9.02
N TRP A 324 -7.90 -1.29 -8.46
CA TRP A 324 -9.09 -1.92 -9.06
C TRP A 324 -10.20 -0.91 -9.36
N LEU A 325 -9.86 0.38 -9.48
CA LEU A 325 -10.82 1.47 -9.69
C LEU A 325 -10.47 2.32 -10.91
N ASP A 326 -9.62 1.79 -11.80
CA ASP A 326 -9.12 2.53 -12.97
C ASP A 326 -10.25 2.96 -13.91
N SER A 327 -11.15 2.03 -14.24
CA SER A 327 -12.28 2.35 -15.13
C SER A 327 -13.22 3.38 -14.49
N PHE A 328 -13.51 3.22 -13.20
CA PHE A 328 -14.35 4.16 -12.45
C PHE A 328 -13.72 5.55 -12.35
N ILE A 329 -12.42 5.65 -11.99
CA ILE A 329 -11.73 6.93 -11.82
C ILE A 329 -11.69 7.72 -13.13
N LYS A 330 -11.55 7.04 -14.28
CA LYS A 330 -11.52 7.68 -15.61
C LYS A 330 -12.82 8.41 -15.98
N GLU A 331 -13.94 8.09 -15.34
CA GLU A 331 -15.21 8.81 -15.53
C GLU A 331 -15.15 10.22 -14.93
N PHE A 332 -14.30 10.44 -13.92
CA PHE A 332 -14.20 11.71 -13.20
C PHE A 332 -12.97 12.53 -13.58
N MET A 333 -11.89 11.89 -14.05
CA MET A 333 -10.65 12.59 -14.35
C MET A 333 -9.85 11.94 -15.47
N LYS A 334 -9.16 12.79 -16.24
CA LYS A 334 -8.30 12.37 -17.34
C LYS A 334 -6.90 11.97 -16.91
N GLU A 335 -6.32 12.72 -15.97
CA GLU A 335 -4.93 12.55 -15.55
C GLU A 335 -4.87 12.11 -14.08
N ARG A 336 -4.23 10.97 -13.80
CA ARG A 336 -4.12 10.39 -12.45
C ARG A 336 -3.02 11.06 -11.61
N PRO A 337 -3.10 11.01 -10.26
CA PRO A 337 -2.01 11.51 -9.41
C PRO A 337 -0.64 10.87 -9.70
N ALA A 338 -0.63 9.61 -10.14
CA ALA A 338 0.58 8.92 -10.60
C ALA A 338 1.25 9.61 -11.79
N GLU A 339 0.46 10.10 -12.75
CA GLU A 339 0.91 10.75 -13.98
C GLU A 339 1.56 12.11 -13.66
N GLU A 340 0.95 12.88 -12.76
CA GLU A 340 1.59 14.10 -12.23
C GLU A 340 2.89 13.77 -11.48
N ARG A 341 2.91 12.68 -10.70
CA ARG A 341 4.09 12.28 -9.93
C ARG A 341 5.26 11.86 -10.80
N VAL A 342 5.04 11.10 -11.88
CA VAL A 342 6.12 10.71 -12.78
C VAL A 342 6.65 11.88 -13.61
N ARG A 343 5.81 12.87 -13.97
CA ARG A 343 6.28 14.12 -14.58
C ARG A 343 7.17 14.92 -13.63
N GLU A 344 6.78 14.99 -12.35
CA GLU A 344 7.59 15.59 -11.31
C GLU A 344 8.94 14.88 -11.17
N ALA A 345 8.95 13.54 -11.19
CA ALA A 345 10.17 12.75 -11.15
C ALA A 345 11.06 13.00 -12.38
N ALA A 346 10.51 12.95 -13.60
CA ALA A 346 11.26 13.21 -14.82
C ALA A 346 11.83 14.64 -14.87
N SER A 347 11.13 15.62 -14.28
CA SER A 347 11.59 17.01 -14.25
C SER A 347 12.86 17.25 -13.41
N THR A 348 13.24 16.30 -12.53
CA THR A 348 14.52 16.38 -11.80
C THR A 348 15.71 15.99 -12.68
N GLY A 349 15.46 15.35 -13.82
CA GLY A 349 16.48 14.77 -14.68
C GLY A 349 17.15 13.53 -14.09
N ALA A 350 16.45 12.80 -13.19
CA ALA A 350 16.90 11.52 -12.66
C ALA A 350 16.67 10.38 -13.67
N ASP A 351 17.59 9.41 -13.67
CA ASP A 351 17.52 8.18 -14.47
C ASP A 351 16.52 7.19 -13.88
N ILE A 352 16.36 7.19 -12.54
CA ILE A 352 15.52 6.23 -11.81
C ILE A 352 14.60 6.94 -10.81
N LEU A 353 13.31 6.61 -10.88
CA LEU A 353 12.33 6.84 -9.83
C LEU A 353 12.34 5.64 -8.87
N VAL A 354 12.98 5.83 -7.71
CA VAL A 354 13.06 4.82 -6.65
C VAL A 354 11.81 4.86 -5.78
N THR A 355 11.24 3.69 -5.52
CA THR A 355 10.06 3.52 -4.66
C THR A 355 10.36 2.58 -3.49
N ALA A 356 9.45 2.56 -2.51
CA ALA A 356 9.51 1.65 -1.38
C ALA A 356 8.13 1.02 -1.09
N CYS A 357 7.25 0.94 -2.07
CA CYS A 357 5.99 0.20 -1.93
C CYS A 357 5.76 -0.61 -3.20
N ILE A 358 5.47 -1.89 -3.03
CA ILE A 358 5.28 -2.81 -4.15
C ILE A 358 4.16 -2.39 -5.13
N LEU A 359 3.16 -1.64 -4.65
CA LEU A 359 2.08 -1.11 -5.49
C LEU A 359 2.53 0.10 -6.32
N ASP A 360 3.54 0.85 -5.89
CA ASP A 360 4.04 2.01 -6.63
C ASP A 360 4.62 1.57 -7.98
N ILE A 361 5.18 0.36 -8.05
CA ILE A 361 5.80 -0.20 -9.24
C ILE A 361 4.84 -0.26 -10.44
N PRO A 362 3.74 -1.03 -10.42
CA PRO A 362 2.80 -1.05 -11.54
C PRO A 362 2.15 0.31 -11.77
N MET A 363 1.85 1.06 -10.70
CA MET A 363 1.17 2.36 -10.84
C MET A 363 2.03 3.40 -11.57
N PHE A 364 3.33 3.47 -11.27
CA PHE A 364 4.22 4.41 -11.94
C PHE A 364 4.69 3.90 -13.30
N GLU A 365 4.89 2.60 -13.50
CA GLU A 365 5.21 2.07 -14.83
C GLU A 365 4.07 2.34 -15.83
N ASP A 366 2.81 2.16 -15.42
CA ASP A 366 1.68 2.51 -16.26
C ASP A 366 1.56 4.02 -16.47
N ALA A 367 1.83 4.83 -15.44
CA ALA A 367 1.86 6.29 -15.58
C ALA A 367 2.95 6.77 -16.55
N LEU A 368 4.13 6.14 -16.60
CA LEU A 368 5.18 6.46 -17.57
C LEU A 368 4.73 6.24 -19.01
N LYS A 369 4.00 5.13 -19.27
CA LYS A 369 3.42 4.85 -20.59
C LYS A 369 2.38 5.89 -20.98
N MET A 370 1.49 6.27 -20.05
CA MET A 370 0.43 7.25 -20.30
C MET A 370 0.98 8.67 -20.52
N THR A 371 2.16 8.99 -19.99
CA THR A 371 2.77 10.32 -20.07
C THR A 371 3.85 10.45 -21.14
N ALA A 372 4.12 9.39 -21.91
CA ALA A 372 5.21 9.29 -22.89
C ALA A 372 6.61 9.54 -22.29
N LEU A 373 6.80 9.14 -21.02
CA LEU A 373 8.06 9.20 -20.29
C LEU A 373 8.77 7.84 -20.22
N GLU A 374 8.17 6.80 -20.81
CA GLU A 374 8.82 5.49 -20.96
C GLU A 374 10.17 5.64 -21.69
N GLY A 375 11.22 5.05 -21.12
CA GLY A 375 12.59 5.16 -21.62
C GLY A 375 13.35 6.42 -21.21
N GLN A 376 12.68 7.44 -20.67
CA GLN A 376 13.35 8.63 -20.11
C GLN A 376 13.75 8.44 -18.64
N ILE A 377 12.90 7.76 -17.87
CA ILE A 377 13.14 7.43 -16.46
C ILE A 377 12.62 6.00 -16.20
N VAL A 378 13.30 5.26 -15.35
CA VAL A 378 12.93 3.88 -14.99
C VAL A 378 12.38 3.83 -13.57
N VAL A 379 11.34 3.03 -13.33
CA VAL A 379 10.85 2.77 -11.97
C VAL A 379 11.56 1.55 -11.39
N LYS A 380 12.17 1.71 -10.22
CA LYS A 380 12.75 0.59 -9.44
C LYS A 380 12.31 0.66 -7.99
N ASP A 381 12.10 -0.50 -7.39
CA ASP A 381 12.04 -0.58 -5.94
C ASP A 381 13.46 -0.42 -5.37
N ILE A 382 13.56 0.14 -4.17
CA ILE A 382 14.84 0.31 -3.49
C ILE A 382 15.58 -1.01 -3.26
N SER A 383 14.88 -2.13 -3.07
CA SER A 383 15.51 -3.45 -2.99
C SER A 383 16.16 -3.89 -4.30
N GLU A 384 15.62 -3.51 -5.45
CA GLU A 384 16.25 -3.79 -6.76
C GLU A 384 17.53 -2.99 -6.93
N LEU A 385 17.52 -1.71 -6.56
CA LEU A 385 18.70 -0.85 -6.61
C LEU A 385 19.80 -1.36 -5.67
N VAL A 386 19.44 -1.75 -4.45
CA VAL A 386 20.38 -2.34 -3.49
C VAL A 386 20.93 -3.68 -4.00
N PHE A 387 20.07 -4.56 -4.53
CA PHE A 387 20.51 -5.86 -5.03
C PHE A 387 21.46 -5.72 -6.24
N GLU A 388 21.19 -4.78 -7.15
CA GLU A 388 22.09 -4.45 -8.27
C GLU A 388 23.46 -3.94 -7.81
N ALA A 389 23.49 -3.25 -6.66
CA ALA A 389 24.71 -2.74 -6.06
C ALA A 389 25.54 -3.83 -5.35
N ILE A 390 25.01 -5.02 -5.04
CA ILE A 390 25.77 -6.09 -4.38
C ILE A 390 26.66 -6.82 -5.39
N ARG A 391 27.93 -7.10 -5.01
CA ARG A 391 28.91 -7.84 -5.83
C ARG A 391 28.71 -9.35 -5.88
#